data_AF-G5LUK9-F1
#
_entry.id   AF-G5LUK9-F1
#
_cell.length_a   1.000
_cell.length_b   1.000
_cell.length_c   1.000
_cell.angle_alpha   90.00
_cell.angle_beta   90.00
_cell.angle_gamma   90.00
#
_symmetry.space_group_name_H-M   'P 1'
#
loop_
_entity.id
_entity.type
_entity.pdbx_description
1 polymer ?
#
loop_
_entity_poly.entity_id
_entity_poly.type
_entity_poly.pdbx_seq_one_letter_code
_entity_poly.pdbx_strand_id
1 'polypeptide(L)' 'VDELQVGMRFLAETDQGPVPVEITEVEDDHVVVDGNHMLAGQNLKFNVEVVAIREATEEELAHGHVHGAHDHHHDHGEDG' A
#
# COMPACT_ATOMS: atom_id res chain seq x y z
N VAL A 1 2.56 -2.74 31.52
CA VAL A 1 3.41 -1.87 30.70
C VAL A 1 3.87 -2.75 29.57
N ASP A 2 3.37 -2.52 28.36
CA ASP A 2 3.79 -3.29 27.18
C ASP A 2 5.28 -3.03 26.97
N GLU A 3 6.10 -4.07 27.14
CA GLU A 3 7.53 -4.02 26.84
C GLU A 3 7.67 -3.87 25.33
N LEU A 4 8.35 -2.81 24.89
CA LEU A 4 8.76 -2.65 23.50
C LEU A 4 9.77 -3.75 23.18
N GLN A 5 9.42 -4.62 22.23
CA GLN A 5 10.24 -5.74 21.79
C GLN A 5 10.63 -5.57 20.33
N VAL A 6 11.87 -5.94 20.01
CA VAL A 6 12.35 -6.03 18.63
C VAL A 6 11.43 -6.97 17.83
N GLY A 7 10.99 -6.53 16.66
CA GLY A 7 10.02 -7.21 15.80
C GLY A 7 8.55 -6.84 16.07
N MET A 8 8.26 -5.99 17.06
CA MET A 8 6.92 -5.43 17.21
C MET A 8 6.59 -4.48 16.07
N ARG A 9 5.37 -4.60 15.54
CA ARG A 9 4.84 -3.74 14.48
C ARG A 9 3.78 -2.82 15.04
N PHE A 10 3.87 -1.55 14.69
CA PHE A 10 2.85 -0.57 15.05
C PHE A 10 2.68 0.48 13.96
N LEU A 11 1.55 1.18 14.03
CA LEU A 11 1.27 2.33 13.18
C LEU A 11 1.83 3.56 13.89
N ALA A 12 2.91 4.11 13.36
CA ALA A 12 3.47 5.38 13.82
C ALA A 12 2.70 6.53 13.18
N GLU A 13 2.26 7.50 13.97
CA GLU A 13 1.76 8.75 13.44
C GLU A 13 2.95 9.61 13.01
N THR A 14 3.05 9.85 11.70
CA THR A 14 4.08 10.72 11.12
C THR A 14 3.43 11.95 10.48
N ASP A 15 4.22 12.95 10.13
CA ASP A 15 3.74 14.13 9.38
C ASP A 15 3.12 13.77 8.02
N GLN A 16 3.38 12.56 7.51
CA GLN A 16 2.80 12.04 6.27
C GLN A 16 1.58 11.13 6.49
N GLY A 17 1.11 11.01 7.74
CA GLY A 17 0.02 10.12 8.14
C GLY A 17 0.51 8.86 8.87
N PRO A 18 -0.41 7.91 9.14
CA PRO A 18 -0.09 6.67 9.84
C PRO A 18 0.76 5.75 8.96
N VAL A 19 2.00 5.51 9.38
CA VAL A 19 2.97 4.65 8.67
C VAL A 19 3.17 3.36 9.48
N PRO A 20 3.04 2.17 8.87
CA PRO A 20 3.39 0.92 9.53
C PRO A 20 4.92 0.82 9.67
N VAL A 21 5.40 0.68 10.90
CA VAL A 21 6.83 0.54 11.22
C VAL A 21 7.08 -0.70 12.08
N GLU A 22 8.28 -1.27 11.99
CA GLU A 22 8.74 -2.41 12.79
C GLU A 22 9.94 -1.98 13.66
N ILE A 23 9.96 -2.36 14.95
CA ILE A 23 11.12 -2.08 15.83
C ILE A 23 12.28 -2.99 15.42
N THR A 24 13.41 -2.40 15.04
CA THR A 24 14.64 -3.12 14.75
C THR A 24 15.59 -3.15 15.94
N GLU A 25 15.55 -2.12 16.80
CA GLU A 25 16.42 -2.02 17.98
C GLU A 25 15.73 -1.22 19.11
N VAL A 26 16.00 -1.60 20.35
CA VAL A 26 15.48 -0.93 21.56
C VAL A 26 16.69 -0.50 22.40
N GLU A 27 16.87 0.80 22.56
CA GLU A 27 17.88 1.41 23.44
C GLU A 27 17.20 1.98 24.71
N ASP A 28 18.01 2.45 25.67
CA ASP A 28 17.53 2.88 26.99
C ASP A 28 16.63 4.13 26.94
N ASP A 29 16.84 5.02 25.97
CA ASP A 29 16.11 6.30 25.82
C ASP A 29 15.32 6.42 24.52
N HIS A 30 15.58 5.58 23.52
CA HIS A 30 14.90 5.59 22.23
C HIS A 30 14.81 4.20 21.58
N VAL A 31 13.93 4.06 20.59
CA VAL A 31 13.80 2.85 19.77
C VAL A 31 14.08 3.17 18.32
N VAL A 32 14.76 2.26 17.63
CA VAL A 32 14.99 2.34 16.18
C VAL A 32 13.86 1.59 15.49
N VAL A 33 13.19 2.28 14.57
CA VAL A 33 12.07 1.75 13.81
C VAL A 33 12.41 1.75 12.32
N ASP A 34 12.09 0.66 11.63
CA ASP A 34 12.17 0.57 10.19
C ASP A 34 10.77 0.77 9.58
N GLY A 35 10.62 1.86 8.82
CA GLY A 35 9.41 2.18 8.06
C GLY A 35 9.49 1.80 6.59
N ASN A 36 10.55 1.10 6.17
CA ASN A 36 10.64 0.56 4.83
C ASN A 36 9.52 -0.47 4.62
N HIS A 37 8.92 -0.45 3.42
CA HIS A 37 8.03 -1.53 3.00
C HIS A 37 8.78 -2.87 3.13
N MET A 38 8.11 -3.97 3.48
CA MET A 38 8.76 -5.29 3.69
C MET A 38 9.67 -5.76 2.54
N LEU A 39 9.49 -5.21 1.35
CA LEU A 39 10.23 -5.54 0.13
C LEU A 39 11.26 -4.47 -0.28
N ALA A 40 11.36 -3.34 0.44
CA ALA A 40 12.36 -2.32 0.16
C ALA A 40 13.77 -2.86 0.50
N GLY A 41 14.72 -2.58 -0.38
CA GLY A 41 16.08 -3.16 -0.33
C GLY A 41 16.19 -4.61 -0.81
N GLN A 42 15.07 -5.30 -1.10
CA GLN A 42 15.12 -6.65 -1.68
C GLN A 42 15.11 -6.59 -3.22
N ASN A 43 16.00 -7.37 -3.85
CA ASN A 43 15.97 -7.57 -5.30
C ASN A 43 14.79 -8.50 -5.67
N LEU A 44 13.67 -7.91 -6.07
CA LEU A 44 12.49 -8.66 -6.50
C LEU A 44 12.71 -9.25 -7.90
N LYS A 45 12.68 -10.58 -8.00
CA LYS A 45 12.75 -11.31 -9.27
C LYS A 45 11.35 -11.69 -9.71
N PHE A 46 10.85 -11.04 -10.75
CA PHE A 46 9.57 -11.37 -11.35
C PHE A 46 9.77 -12.06 -12.69
N ASN A 47 9.05 -13.16 -12.92
CA ASN A 47 8.85 -13.69 -14.26
C ASN A 47 7.52 -13.11 -14.76
N VAL A 48 7.59 -12.14 -15.66
CA VAL A 48 6.42 -11.44 -16.19
C VAL A 48 6.09 -11.99 -17.58
N GLU A 49 4.82 -12.34 -17.78
CA GLU A 49 4.25 -12.69 -19.08
C GLU A 49 3.15 -11.68 -19.42
N VAL A 50 3.20 -11.11 -20.63
CA VAL A 50 2.17 -10.17 -21.10
C VAL A 50 1.02 -10.98 -21.70
N VAL A 51 -0.12 -11.00 -20.99
CA VAL A 51 -1.29 -11.79 -21.40
C VAL A 51 -2.17 -11.04 -22.42
N ALA A 52 -2.27 -9.72 -22.30
CA ALA A 52 -3.07 -8.89 -23.20
C ALA A 52 -2.61 -7.43 -23.16
N ILE A 53 -2.84 -6.73 -24.27
CA ILE A 53 -2.66 -5.28 -24.39
C ILE A 53 -3.94 -4.73 -25.01
N ARG A 54 -4.51 -3.69 -24.41
CA ARG A 54 -5.65 -2.94 -24.96
C ARG A 54 -5.49 -1.47 -24.66
N GLU A 55 -6.21 -0.64 -25.41
CA GLU A 55 -6.36 0.77 -25.07
C GLU A 55 -7.24 0.94 -23.83
N ALA A 56 -6.89 1.90 -22.98
CA ALA A 56 -7.68 2.30 -21.82
C ALA A 56 -8.92 3.07 -22.28
N THR A 57 -10.04 2.92 -21.58
CA THR A 57 -11.23 3.75 -21.82
C THR A 57 -11.03 5.17 -21.28
N GLU A 58 -11.88 6.12 -21.68
CA GLU A 58 -11.81 7.51 -21.18
C GLU A 58 -11.99 7.58 -19.65
N GLU A 59 -12.84 6.73 -19.08
CA GLU A 59 -13.05 6.61 -17.63
C GLU A 59 -11.79 6.10 -16.91
N GLU A 60 -11.14 5.07 -17.44
CA GLU A 60 -9.91 4.52 -16.86
C GLU A 60 -8.75 5.51 -16.92
N LEU A 61 -8.67 6.29 -18.00
CA LEU A 61 -7.70 7.38 -18.13
C LEU A 61 -7.96 8.48 -17.10
N ALA A 62 -9.23 8.83 -16.87
CA ALA A 62 -9.61 9.84 -15.88
C ALA A 62 -9.34 9.38 -14.44
N HIS A 63 -9.51 8.08 -14.15
CA HIS A 63 -9.36 7.51 -12.81
C HIS A 63 -7.94 7.01 -12.50
N GLY A 64 -7.09 6.81 -13.52
CA GLY A 64 -5.70 6.39 -13.37
C GLY A 64 -5.51 4.92 -12.99
N HIS A 65 -6.55 4.09 -13.08
CA HIS A 65 -6.49 2.66 -12.83
C HIS A 65 -7.48 1.88 -13.72
N VAL A 66 -7.21 0.59 -13.91
CA VAL A 66 -8.06 -0.30 -14.70
C VAL A 66 -9.40 -0.51 -14.00
N HIS A 67 -10.49 -0.36 -14.74
CA HIS A 67 -11.82 -0.73 -14.29
C HIS A 67 -12.09 -2.15 -14.81
N GLY A 68 -12.12 -3.10 -13.88
CA GLY A 68 -12.40 -4.50 -14.23
C GLY A 68 -13.87 -4.70 -14.64
N ALA A 69 -14.18 -5.88 -15.18
CA ALA A 69 -15.55 -6.33 -15.43
C ALA A 69 -16.41 -6.52 -14.15
N HIS A 70 -15.86 -6.16 -12.98
CA HIS A 70 -16.44 -6.37 -11.66
C HIS A 70 -16.57 -5.05 -10.88
N ASP A 71 -16.59 -3.91 -11.58
CA ASP A 71 -17.00 -2.65 -10.97
C ASP A 71 -18.52 -2.56 -11.03
N HIS A 72 -19.12 -2.34 -9.87
CA HIS A 72 -20.55 -2.45 -9.66
C HIS A 72 -21.29 -1.41 -10.49
N HIS A 73 -22.34 -1.87 -11.17
CA HIS A 73 -23.41 -1.08 -11.78
C HIS A 73 -23.64 0.24 -11.02
N HIS A 74 -23.23 1.36 -11.62
CA HIS A 74 -23.85 2.62 -11.28
C HIS A 74 -25.25 2.57 -11.90
N ASP A 75 -26.24 2.32 -11.06
CA ASP A 75 -27.62 2.70 -11.33
C ASP A 75 -27.63 4.22 -11.56
N HIS A 76 -27.52 4.62 -12.82
CA HIS A 76 -27.96 5.94 -13.25
C HIS A 76 -29.48 5.88 -13.38
N GLY A 77 -30.14 5.90 -12.22
CA GLY A 77 -31.54 6.26 -12.10
C GLY A 77 -31.70 7.74 -12.44
N GLU A 78 -32.17 7.96 -13.66
CA GLU A 78 -32.89 9.11 -14.25
C GLU A 78 -33.02 10.43 -13.48
N ASP A 79 -32.84 11.51 -14.26
CA ASP A 79 -33.48 12.82 -14.14
C ASP A 79 -34.68 12.88 -13.17
N GLY A 80 -34.58 13.82 -12.23
CA GLY A 80 -35.70 14.43 -11.53
C GLY A 80 -35.49 15.93 -11.40
#